data_AF-A0A944ACH9-F1
#
_entry.id   AF-A0A944ACH9-F1
#
_cell.length_a   1.000
_cell.length_b   1.000
_cell.length_c   1.000
_cell.angle_alpha   90.00
_cell.angle_beta   90.00
_cell.angle_gamma   90.00
#
_symmetry.space_group_name_H-M   'P 1'
#
loop_
_entity.id
_entity.type
_entity.pdbx_description
1 polymer ?
#
loop_
_entity_poly.entity_id
_entity_poly.type
_entity_poly.pdbx_seq_one_letter_code
_entity_poly.pdbx_strand_id
1 'polypeptide(L)'
;MTKADEFVKSGIVIKTIRLNKNGRPAEAMSFENINYFDILQEDDWFESRLYDIFTGRFLFIVFQEDENGVVRLKKAFFWTMPVKDLDEAAAYWLNIKNAVKNNHIAPEYFYRESDHKKYHVRPKGKNAADVTANPNGGTAKKYCYWFNHDYIKAIVENAE
;
A
#
# COMPACT_ATOMS: atom_id res chain seq x y z
N MET A 1 19.98 11.59 -4.99
CA MET A 1 19.71 10.70 -6.13
C MET A 1 18.45 11.18 -6.80
N THR A 2 18.62 11.67 -8.01
CA THR A 2 17.57 12.06 -8.95
C THR A 2 16.52 10.94 -9.06
N LYS A 3 15.27 11.22 -8.66
CA LYS A 3 14.13 10.58 -9.34
C LYS A 3 14.37 10.89 -10.81
N ALA A 4 14.73 9.91 -11.63
CA ALA A 4 15.04 10.21 -13.03
C ALA A 4 13.81 10.90 -13.64
N ASP A 5 14.02 12.06 -14.27
CA ASP A 5 12.95 12.97 -14.69
C ASP A 5 11.89 12.28 -15.56
N GLU A 6 12.27 11.22 -16.25
CA GLU A 6 11.38 10.35 -17.05
C GLU A 6 10.31 9.65 -16.20
N PHE A 7 10.63 9.18 -14.98
CA PHE A 7 9.65 8.56 -14.08
C PHE A 7 8.71 9.58 -13.46
N VAL A 8 9.21 10.79 -13.18
CA VAL A 8 8.39 11.89 -12.65
C VAL A 8 7.40 12.37 -13.70
N LYS A 9 7.83 12.49 -14.96
CA LYS A 9 6.97 12.92 -16.08
C LYS A 9 5.98 11.85 -16.54
N SER A 10 6.28 10.57 -16.36
CA SER A 10 5.41 9.45 -16.76
C SER A 10 4.42 9.00 -15.69
N GLY A 11 4.52 9.51 -14.46
CA GLY A 11 3.67 9.08 -13.34
C GLY A 11 3.94 7.64 -12.87
N ILE A 12 5.05 7.03 -13.29
CA ILE A 12 5.39 5.64 -12.94
C ILE A 12 5.89 5.57 -11.50
N VAL A 13 5.30 4.67 -10.71
CA VAL A 13 5.69 4.40 -9.33
C VAL A 13 6.61 3.18 -9.28
N ILE A 14 7.88 3.38 -8.90
CA ILE A 14 8.83 2.28 -8.74
C ILE A 14 8.66 1.64 -7.35
N LYS A 15 8.56 0.31 -7.31
CA LYS A 15 8.47 -0.48 -6.09
C LYS A 15 9.39 -1.69 -6.17
N THR A 16 10.23 -1.85 -5.16
CA THR A 16 11.09 -3.04 -5.02
C THR A 16 10.34 -4.13 -4.26
N ILE A 17 10.43 -5.37 -4.74
CA ILE A 17 9.91 -6.56 -4.06
C ILE A 17 11.09 -7.48 -3.77
N ARG A 18 11.28 -7.85 -2.49
CA ARG A 18 12.26 -8.85 -2.09
C ARG A 18 11.56 -10.16 -1.78
N LEU A 19 11.95 -11.21 -2.49
CA LEU A 19 11.51 -12.59 -2.26
C LEU A 19 12.59 -13.35 -1.49
N ASN A 20 12.17 -14.21 -0.58
CA ASN A 20 13.04 -15.24 -0.01
C ASN A 20 13.31 -16.35 -1.05
N LYS A 21 14.18 -17.30 -0.69
CA LYS A 21 14.52 -18.44 -1.56
C LYS A 21 13.33 -19.24 -2.07
N ASN A 22 12.24 -19.31 -1.28
CA ASN A 22 11.00 -19.99 -1.62
C ASN A 22 10.03 -19.13 -2.46
N GLY A 23 10.46 -17.95 -2.93
CA GLY A 23 9.63 -17.06 -3.74
C GLY A 23 8.54 -16.31 -2.97
N ARG A 24 8.54 -16.36 -1.63
CA ARG A 24 7.59 -15.58 -0.82
C ARG A 24 8.12 -14.16 -0.58
N PRO A 25 7.29 -13.12 -0.70
CA PRO A 25 7.68 -11.77 -0.33
C PRO A 25 8.13 -11.71 1.13
N ALA A 26 9.24 -11.03 1.39
CA ALA A 26 9.78 -10.83 2.74
C ALA A 26 9.00 -9.77 3.53
N GLU A 27 8.35 -8.84 2.82
CA GLU A 27 7.65 -7.71 3.41
C GLU A 27 6.36 -7.39 2.64
N ALA A 28 5.35 -6.93 3.38
CA ALA A 28 4.19 -6.24 2.84
C ALA A 28 4.62 -4.91 2.24
N MET A 29 3.85 -4.39 1.29
CA MET A 29 4.23 -3.19 0.57
C MET A 29 3.42 -2.00 1.04
N SER A 30 4.09 -1.02 1.64
CA SER A 30 3.46 0.23 2.06
C SER A 30 3.39 1.25 0.93
N PHE A 31 2.40 2.13 1.03
CA PHE A 31 2.23 3.30 0.17
C PHE A 31 2.35 4.56 1.03
N GLU A 32 1.38 5.45 0.92
CA GLU A 32 1.32 6.73 1.60
C GLU A 32 0.67 6.58 2.98
N ASN A 33 1.05 7.48 3.89
CA ASN A 33 0.31 7.64 5.14
C ASN A 33 -1.07 8.21 4.81
N ILE A 34 -2.07 7.71 5.52
CA ILE A 34 -3.46 8.13 5.37
C ILE A 34 -3.56 9.56 5.92
N ASN A 35 -4.01 10.51 5.11
CA ASN A 35 -4.39 11.81 5.59
C ASN A 35 -5.86 11.76 6.05
N TYR A 36 -6.07 11.84 7.35
CA TYR A 36 -7.41 11.73 7.95
C TYR A 36 -8.32 12.90 7.61
N PHE A 37 -7.79 14.08 7.31
CA PHE A 37 -8.60 15.21 6.87
C PHE A 37 -9.06 15.02 5.44
N ASP A 38 -8.13 14.63 4.55
CA ASP A 38 -8.44 14.46 3.12
C ASP A 38 -9.46 13.32 2.94
N ILE A 39 -9.25 12.16 3.56
CA ILE A 39 -10.17 11.01 3.39
C ILE A 39 -11.60 11.29 3.87
N LEU A 40 -11.78 12.23 4.81
CA LEU A 40 -13.12 12.65 5.23
C LEU A 40 -13.81 13.55 4.20
N GLN A 41 -13.04 14.29 3.40
CA GLN A 41 -13.53 15.19 2.36
C GLN A 41 -13.74 14.49 1.00
N GLU A 42 -13.20 13.29 0.82
CA GLU A 42 -13.37 12.52 -0.42
C GLU A 42 -14.78 11.93 -0.54
N ASP A 43 -15.68 12.53 -1.33
CA ASP A 43 -17.07 12.05 -1.45
C ASP A 43 -17.26 10.88 -2.43
N ASP A 44 -16.35 10.73 -3.40
CA ASP A 44 -16.37 9.65 -4.40
C ASP A 44 -15.09 8.80 -4.31
N TRP A 45 -15.26 7.48 -4.43
CA TRP A 45 -14.16 6.53 -4.55
C TRP A 45 -13.26 6.84 -5.76
N PHE A 46 -13.85 7.15 -6.91
CA PHE A 46 -13.10 7.36 -8.15
C PHE A 46 -12.26 8.66 -8.16
N GLU A 47 -12.56 9.57 -7.23
CA GLU A 47 -11.81 10.82 -7.02
C GLU A 47 -10.94 10.76 -5.74
N SER A 48 -10.90 9.60 -5.07
CA SER A 48 -10.16 9.44 -3.82
C SER A 48 -8.65 9.33 -4.05
N ARG A 49 -7.87 9.75 -3.05
CA ARG A 49 -6.41 9.61 -3.07
C ARG A 49 -5.98 8.15 -3.18
N LEU A 50 -6.72 7.23 -2.56
CA LEU A 50 -6.37 5.81 -2.63
C LEU A 50 -6.59 5.24 -4.03
N TYR A 51 -7.65 5.65 -4.73
CA TYR A 51 -7.88 5.29 -6.12
C TYR A 51 -6.72 5.77 -6.99
N ASP A 52 -6.33 7.04 -6.90
CA ASP A 52 -5.17 7.59 -7.62
C ASP A 52 -3.90 6.76 -7.41
N ILE A 53 -3.60 6.42 -6.16
CA ILE A 53 -2.43 5.60 -5.82
C ILE A 53 -2.53 4.23 -6.49
N PHE A 54 -3.68 3.56 -6.41
CA PHE A 54 -3.85 2.18 -6.85
C PHE A 54 -4.01 2.03 -8.37
N THR A 55 -4.51 3.06 -9.06
CA THR A 55 -4.56 3.12 -10.52
C THR A 55 -3.26 3.59 -11.17
N GLY A 56 -2.30 4.05 -10.37
CA GLY A 56 -0.97 4.40 -10.84
C GLY A 56 -0.29 3.24 -11.59
N ARG A 57 0.56 3.57 -12.56
CA ARG A 57 1.36 2.57 -13.27
C ARG A 57 2.61 2.24 -12.45
N PHE A 58 2.73 1.00 -12.00
CA PHE A 58 3.87 0.55 -11.21
C PHE A 58 4.96 -0.05 -12.09
N LEU A 59 6.21 0.20 -11.74
CA LEU A 59 7.35 -0.62 -12.17
C LEU A 59 7.81 -1.43 -10.97
N PHE A 60 7.50 -2.72 -10.97
CA PHE A 60 7.97 -3.64 -9.94
C PHE A 60 9.35 -4.17 -10.31
N ILE A 61 10.30 -4.05 -9.38
CA ILE A 61 11.65 -4.62 -9.50
C ILE A 61 11.78 -5.72 -8.46
N VAL A 62 11.83 -6.97 -8.93
CA VAL A 62 11.82 -8.16 -8.08
C VAL A 62 13.22 -8.68 -7.88
N PHE A 63 13.64 -8.79 -6.63
CA PHE A 63 14.86 -9.47 -6.21
C PHE A 63 14.50 -10.77 -5.50
N GLN A 64 15.28 -11.83 -5.70
CA GLN A 64 15.10 -13.10 -5.00
C GLN A 64 16.43 -13.58 -4.41
N GLU A 65 16.38 -14.05 -3.18
CA GLU A 65 17.48 -14.74 -2.52
C GLU A 65 17.71 -16.12 -3.13
N ASP A 66 18.96 -16.48 -3.45
CA ASP A 66 19.31 -17.81 -3.92
C ASP A 66 19.54 -18.80 -2.76
N GLU A 67 19.91 -20.04 -3.08
CA GLU A 67 20.22 -21.07 -2.08
C GLU A 67 21.39 -20.72 -1.15
N ASN A 68 22.25 -19.77 -1.55
CA ASN A 68 23.41 -19.31 -0.78
C ASN A 68 23.11 -18.04 0.03
N GLY A 69 21.87 -17.56 0.05
CA GLY A 69 21.51 -16.32 0.74
C GLY A 69 21.83 -15.03 -0.04
N VAL A 70 22.24 -15.14 -1.30
CA VAL A 70 22.60 -13.99 -2.14
C VAL A 70 21.38 -13.46 -2.87
N VAL A 71 21.06 -12.19 -2.64
CA VAL A 71 19.94 -11.49 -3.30
C VAL A 71 20.33 -11.11 -4.73
N ARG A 72 19.57 -11.60 -5.71
CA ARG A 72 19.78 -11.29 -7.13
C ARG A 72 18.52 -10.69 -7.77
N LEU A 73 18.72 -9.85 -8.78
CA LEU A 73 17.61 -9.38 -9.61
C LEU A 73 16.98 -10.58 -10.32
N LYS A 74 15.68 -10.79 -10.11
CA LYS A 74 14.91 -11.87 -10.74
C LYS A 74 14.23 -11.38 -12.02
N LYS A 75 13.45 -10.31 -11.91
CA LYS A 75 12.73 -9.69 -13.03
C LYS A 75 12.28 -8.27 -12.70
N ALA A 76 11.93 -7.50 -13.71
CA ALA A 76 11.25 -6.23 -13.56
C ALA A 76 10.10 -6.14 -14.57
N PHE A 77 8.94 -5.64 -14.15
CA PHE A 77 7.76 -5.58 -15.00
C PHE A 77 6.87 -4.39 -14.65
N PHE A 78 6.16 -3.88 -15.65
CA PHE A 78 5.11 -2.89 -15.44
C PHE A 78 3.84 -3.57 -14.97
N TRP A 79 3.13 -2.93 -14.06
CA TRP A 79 1.88 -3.46 -13.52
C TRP A 79 0.89 -2.34 -13.24
N THR A 80 -0.38 -2.62 -13.50
CA THR A 80 -1.52 -1.78 -13.14
C THR A 80 -2.53 -2.66 -12.42
N MET A 81 -3.23 -2.10 -11.42
CA MET A 81 -4.21 -2.86 -10.66
C MET A 81 -5.34 -3.37 -11.57
N PRO A 82 -5.67 -4.68 -11.55
CA PRO A 82 -6.85 -5.21 -12.23
C PRO A 82 -8.13 -4.57 -11.71
N VAL A 83 -9.12 -4.37 -12.59
CA VAL A 83 -10.42 -3.75 -12.23
C VAL A 83 -11.10 -4.47 -11.05
N LYS A 84 -11.07 -5.80 -11.05
CA LYS A 84 -11.64 -6.60 -9.94
C LYS A 84 -10.98 -6.30 -8.58
N ASP A 85 -9.69 -5.96 -8.59
CA ASP A 85 -8.95 -5.64 -7.37
C ASP A 85 -9.29 -4.21 -6.89
N LEU A 86 -9.60 -3.29 -7.82
CA LEU A 86 -10.10 -1.95 -7.51
C LEU A 86 -11.48 -1.98 -6.83
N ASP A 87 -12.37 -2.90 -7.18
CA ASP A 87 -13.66 -3.06 -6.50
C ASP A 87 -13.47 -3.42 -5.01
N GLU A 88 -12.51 -4.30 -4.72
CA GLU A 88 -12.14 -4.63 -3.33
C GLU A 88 -11.45 -3.45 -2.63
N ALA A 89 -10.67 -2.65 -3.37
CA ALA A 89 -10.03 -1.45 -2.86
C ALA A 89 -11.05 -0.36 -2.47
N ALA A 90 -12.18 -0.26 -3.19
CA ALA A 90 -13.27 0.65 -2.83
C ALA A 90 -13.87 0.32 -1.46
N ALA A 91 -14.08 -0.98 -1.18
CA ALA A 91 -14.57 -1.44 0.12
C ALA A 91 -13.54 -1.19 1.24
N TYR A 92 -12.25 -1.34 0.92
CA TYR A 92 -11.15 -1.02 1.82
C TYR A 92 -11.08 0.48 2.14
N TRP A 93 -11.18 1.36 1.14
CA TRP A 93 -11.28 2.80 1.33
C TRP A 93 -12.46 3.19 2.20
N LEU A 94 -13.64 2.66 1.92
CA LEU A 94 -14.85 2.96 2.67
C LEU A 94 -14.75 2.52 4.15
N ASN A 95 -14.09 1.39 4.43
CA ASN A 95 -13.79 0.97 5.80
C ASN A 95 -12.95 2.02 6.54
N ILE A 96 -11.89 2.52 5.90
CA ILE A 96 -11.01 3.54 6.51
C ILE A 96 -11.78 4.85 6.72
N LYS A 97 -12.49 5.34 5.69
CA LYS A 97 -13.27 6.59 5.77
C LYS A 97 -14.28 6.52 6.92
N ASN A 98 -15.01 5.40 7.03
CA ASN A 98 -15.99 5.21 8.11
C ASN A 98 -15.34 5.12 9.49
N ALA A 99 -14.19 4.46 9.63
CA ALA A 99 -13.47 4.40 10.89
C ALA A 99 -12.99 5.81 11.32
N VAL A 100 -12.41 6.59 10.40
CA VAL A 100 -11.98 7.97 10.69
C VAL A 100 -13.17 8.86 11.05
N LYS A 101 -14.29 8.74 10.33
CA LYS A 101 -15.53 9.51 10.57
C LYS A 101 -16.11 9.27 11.97
N ASN A 102 -15.98 8.04 12.48
CA ASN A 102 -16.46 7.66 13.80
C ASN A 102 -15.40 7.81 14.91
N ASN A 103 -14.29 8.50 14.63
CA ASN A 103 -13.16 8.67 15.55
C ASN A 103 -12.53 7.34 16.04
N HIS A 104 -12.61 6.30 15.21
CA HIS A 104 -12.12 4.95 15.47
C HIS A 104 -10.76 4.71 14.80
N ILE A 105 -9.75 5.52 15.15
CA ILE A 105 -8.43 5.49 14.51
C ILE A 105 -7.47 4.55 15.27
N ALA A 106 -7.73 3.24 15.19
CA ALA A 106 -6.94 2.19 15.83
C ALA A 106 -6.98 0.87 15.02
N PRO A 107 -5.99 -0.05 15.19
CA PRO A 107 -5.82 -1.19 14.29
C PRO A 107 -7.01 -2.15 14.24
N GLU A 108 -7.80 -2.23 15.31
CA GLU A 108 -8.99 -3.08 15.42
C GLU A 108 -10.16 -2.63 14.54
N TYR A 109 -10.16 -1.39 14.05
CA TYR A 109 -11.23 -0.82 13.21
C TYR A 109 -10.91 -0.85 11.72
N PHE A 110 -9.65 -1.12 11.37
CA PHE A 110 -9.19 -1.18 10.00
C PHE A 110 -9.00 -2.63 9.56
N TYR A 111 -8.91 -2.85 8.24
CA TYR A 111 -8.47 -4.14 7.72
C TYR A 111 -7.07 -4.46 8.22
N ARG A 112 -6.92 -5.66 8.79
CA ARG A 112 -5.66 -6.20 9.28
C ARG A 112 -5.13 -7.21 8.28
N GLU A 113 -3.82 -7.42 8.33
CA GLU A 113 -3.19 -8.46 7.53
C GLU A 113 -3.77 -9.86 7.82
N SER A 114 -4.14 -10.12 9.07
CA SER A 114 -4.79 -11.36 9.50
C SER A 114 -6.20 -11.58 8.95
N ASP A 115 -6.81 -10.58 8.33
CA ASP A 115 -8.16 -10.72 7.75
C ASP A 115 -8.14 -11.40 6.37
N HIS A 116 -6.95 -11.84 5.90
CA HIS A 116 -6.74 -12.57 4.65
C HIS A 116 -7.29 -11.87 3.39
N LYS A 117 -7.31 -10.54 3.42
CA LYS A 117 -7.65 -9.68 2.28
C LYS A 117 -6.41 -9.33 1.46
N LYS A 118 -6.57 -8.54 0.40
CA LYS A 118 -5.45 -8.02 -0.41
C LYS A 118 -4.71 -6.84 0.24
N TYR A 119 -5.43 -6.09 1.06
CA TYR A 119 -4.97 -4.81 1.62
C TYR A 119 -5.13 -4.80 3.15
N HIS A 120 -4.29 -4.00 3.81
CA HIS A 120 -4.43 -3.72 5.23
C HIS A 120 -3.95 -2.31 5.57
N VAL A 121 -4.40 -1.81 6.72
CA VAL A 121 -3.86 -0.61 7.34
C VAL A 121 -2.89 -1.01 8.45
N ARG A 122 -1.71 -0.39 8.47
CA ARG A 122 -0.71 -0.61 9.53
C ARG A 122 -0.03 0.70 9.94
N PRO A 123 0.32 0.88 11.24
CA PRO A 123 1.04 2.05 11.70
C PRO A 123 2.34 2.28 10.92
N LYS A 124 2.61 3.54 10.58
CA LYS A 124 3.84 3.99 9.91
C LYS A 124 4.25 5.37 10.43
N GLY A 125 4.55 5.41 11.73
CA GLY A 125 5.23 6.52 12.40
C GLY A 125 6.66 6.10 12.76
N LYS A 126 7.58 7.07 12.86
CA LYS A 126 8.97 6.83 13.27
C LYS A 126 9.07 6.22 14.67
N ASN A 127 8.18 6.62 15.58
CA ASN A 127 8.06 6.12 16.94
C ASN A 127 6.66 6.45 17.48
N ALA A 128 6.40 6.11 18.75
CA ALA A 128 5.08 6.34 19.38
C ALA A 128 4.68 7.82 19.47
N ALA A 129 5.65 8.74 19.50
CA ALA A 129 5.41 10.18 19.52
C ALA A 129 5.20 10.77 18.12
N ASP A 130 5.47 10.01 17.04
CA ASP A 130 5.23 10.43 15.66
C ASP A 130 3.74 10.28 15.30
N VAL A 131 2.96 11.23 15.81
CA VAL A 131 1.51 11.34 15.66
C VAL A 131 1.14 12.41 14.63
N THR A 132 -0.13 12.43 14.23
CA THR A 132 -0.73 13.45 13.37
C THR A 132 -1.98 14.04 14.01
N ALA A 133 -2.43 15.20 13.55
CA ALA A 133 -3.69 15.77 14.01
C ALA A 133 -4.87 14.84 13.66
N ASN A 134 -5.82 14.72 14.60
CA ASN A 134 -7.05 13.96 14.40
C ASN A 134 -8.18 14.94 14.05
N PRO A 135 -8.92 14.73 12.95
CA PRO A 135 -10.04 15.60 12.56
C PRO A 135 -11.17 15.65 13.60
N ASN A 136 -11.27 14.67 14.48
CA ASN A 136 -12.23 14.64 15.59
C ASN A 136 -11.67 15.26 16.90
N GLY A 137 -10.50 15.91 16.83
CA GLY A 137 -9.82 16.53 17.97
C GLY A 137 -8.66 15.70 18.53
N GLY A 138 -7.64 16.40 19.03
CA GLY A 138 -6.42 15.78 19.56
C GLY A 138 -5.48 15.24 18.49
N THR A 139 -4.75 14.16 18.81
CA THR A 139 -3.79 13.51 17.91
C THR A 139 -4.11 12.03 17.73
N ALA A 140 -3.64 11.46 16.62
CA ALA A 140 -3.76 10.05 16.28
C ALA A 140 -2.44 9.48 15.76
N LYS A 141 -2.24 8.17 15.88
CA LYS A 141 -1.10 7.49 15.25
C LYS A 141 -1.18 7.65 13.74
N LYS A 142 -0.02 7.70 13.06
CA LYS A 142 0.05 7.69 11.60
C LYS A 142 -0.17 6.27 11.09
N TYR A 143 -1.22 6.06 10.33
CA TYR A 143 -1.51 4.82 9.62
C TYR A 143 -1.20 4.96 8.13
N CYS A 144 -0.95 3.84 7.46
CA CYS A 144 -0.54 3.78 6.05
C CYS A 144 -1.32 2.69 5.34
N TYR A 145 -1.52 2.84 4.02
CA TYR A 145 -2.08 1.81 3.16
C TYR A 145 -1.03 0.76 2.80
N TRP A 146 -1.42 -0.52 2.78
CA TRP A 146 -0.53 -1.62 2.43
C TRP A 146 -1.17 -2.65 1.51
N PHE A 147 -0.35 -3.26 0.66
CA PHE A 147 -0.63 -4.56 0.05
C PHE A 147 -0.11 -5.69 0.95
N ASN A 148 -0.89 -6.74 1.10
CA ASN A 148 -0.52 -7.94 1.85
C ASN A 148 0.51 -8.77 1.09
N HIS A 149 1.33 -9.55 1.81
CA HIS A 149 2.36 -10.42 1.22
C HIS A 149 1.77 -11.38 0.17
N ASP A 150 0.62 -11.98 0.45
CA ASP A 150 -0.01 -12.95 -0.47
C ASP A 150 -0.49 -12.30 -1.77
N TYR A 151 -0.98 -11.06 -1.70
CA TYR A 151 -1.38 -10.32 -2.89
C TYR A 151 -0.16 -9.93 -3.74
N ILE A 152 0.93 -9.48 -3.10
CA ILE A 152 2.21 -9.22 -3.77
C ILE A 152 2.75 -10.49 -4.44
N LYS A 153 2.66 -11.64 -3.75
CA LYS A 153 3.05 -12.93 -4.30
C LYS A 153 2.27 -13.25 -5.57
N ALA A 154 0.94 -13.12 -5.52
CA ALA A 154 0.06 -13.35 -6.67
C ALA A 154 0.39 -12.41 -7.85
N ILE A 155 0.66 -11.12 -7.58
CA ILE A 155 1.10 -10.17 -8.61
C ILE A 155 2.38 -10.66 -9.30
N VAL A 156 3.38 -11.08 -8.52
CA VAL A 156 4.67 -11.52 -9.07
C VAL A 156 4.55 -12.84 -9.83
N GLU A 157 3.71 -13.77 -9.37
CA GLU A 157 3.48 -15.08 -10.00
C GLU A 157 2.72 -14.94 -11.33
N ASN A 158 1.78 -14.00 -11.43
CA ASN A 158 0.98 -13.76 -12.63
C ASN A 158 1.63 -12.79 -13.63
N ALA A 159 2.75 -12.15 -13.26
CA ALA A 159 3.49 -11.29 -14.16
C ALA A 159 4.30 -12.12 -15.17
N GLU A 160 4.00 -11.94 -16.45
CA GLU A 160 4.75 -12.52 -17.57
C GLU A 160 6.24 -12.10 -17.56
#